data_AF-A0A8T0WIH6-F1
#
_entry.id   AF-A0A8T0WIH6-F1
#
_cell.length_a   1.000
_cell.length_b   1.000
_cell.length_c   1.000
_cell.angle_alpha   90.00
_cell.angle_beta   90.00
_cell.angle_gamma   90.00
#
_symmetry.space_group_name_H-M   'P 1'
#
loop_
_entity.id
_entity.type
_entity.pdbx_description
1 polymer ?
#
loop_
_entity_poly.entity_id
_entity_poly.type
_entity_poly.pdbx_seq_one_letter_code
_entity_poly.pdbx_strand_id
1 'polypeptide(L)'
;MQPHIAPQYKHLITIRTGKPKGSLADALKSDPDKVRRLSLSEQQLAKVAEDHGTEIVRFTQRNILRIYPKGTRVTSSNYNPFLGWVHGAQMVAFNMQGYGRALWLMHGFYKANGGCGYVKKPDFLVQTEPEVFDPREPQPVKKTLKVKVYMGDGWRMDFKQTHFDQYSPPDFYTRVGIAGVPADSVVKKTKAIEDNWVPVWEEEFSFPDRPRDCFAAGGGARV
;
A
#
# COMPACT_ATOMS: atom_id res chain seq x y z
N MET A 1 -4.70 -33.45 13.49
CA MET A 1 -3.31 -33.95 13.37
C MET A 1 -2.38 -32.75 13.22
N GLN A 2 -1.45 -32.49 14.15
CA GLN A 2 -0.34 -31.58 13.86
C GLN A 2 0.59 -32.33 12.90
N PRO A 3 0.95 -31.79 11.73
CA PRO A 3 1.89 -32.45 10.84
C PRO A 3 3.21 -32.63 11.59
N HIS A 4 3.73 -33.86 11.59
CA HIS A 4 5.00 -34.20 12.20
C HIS A 4 6.11 -33.49 11.40
N ILE A 5 6.55 -32.32 11.87
CA ILE A 5 7.65 -31.59 11.22
C ILE A 5 8.90 -32.46 11.35
N ALA A 6 9.43 -32.92 10.21
CA ALA A 6 10.67 -33.69 10.18
C ALA A 6 11.77 -32.87 10.90
N PRO A 7 12.51 -33.46 11.87
CA PRO A 7 13.44 -32.73 12.74
C PRO A 7 14.45 -31.87 11.98
N GLN A 8 14.84 -32.28 10.78
CA GLN A 8 15.78 -31.58 9.92
C GLN A 8 15.30 -30.17 9.55
N TYR A 9 14.00 -29.98 9.26
CA TYR A 9 13.45 -28.67 8.88
C TYR A 9 13.43 -27.66 10.02
N LYS A 10 13.44 -28.11 11.29
CA LYS A 10 13.45 -27.19 12.44
C LYS A 10 14.73 -26.36 12.52
N HIS A 11 15.84 -26.91 12.05
CA HIS A 11 17.15 -26.24 12.06
C HIS A 11 17.26 -25.11 11.03
N LEU A 12 16.37 -25.09 10.02
CA LEU A 12 16.31 -24.03 9.01
C LEU A 12 15.49 -22.80 9.46
N ILE A 13 14.76 -22.89 10.57
CA ILE A 13 13.84 -21.85 11.02
C ILE A 13 14.57 -20.92 12.00
N THR A 14 14.99 -19.76 11.51
CA THR A 14 15.60 -18.70 12.33
C THR A 14 14.55 -17.87 13.07
N ILE A 15 13.49 -17.42 12.37
CA ILE A 15 12.39 -16.64 12.96
C ILE A 15 11.15 -17.51 13.08
N ARG A 16 10.76 -17.79 14.33
CA ARG A 16 9.61 -18.66 14.60
C ARG A 16 8.30 -17.92 14.35
N THR A 17 7.33 -18.64 13.79
CA THR A 17 5.97 -18.13 13.66
C THR A 17 5.26 -18.22 15.01
N GLY A 18 4.81 -17.07 15.52
CA GLY A 18 3.93 -17.00 16.67
C GLY A 18 2.52 -17.43 16.28
N LYS A 19 1.98 -18.44 16.96
CA LYS A 19 0.53 -18.71 16.92
C LYS A 19 -0.13 -17.91 18.04
N PRO A 20 -1.18 -17.11 17.75
CA PRO A 20 -2.00 -16.52 18.79
C PRO A 20 -2.47 -17.62 19.75
N LYS A 21 -2.18 -17.46 21.04
CA LYS A 21 -2.85 -18.21 22.12
C LYS A 21 -3.72 -17.17 22.84
N GLY A 22 -5.04 -17.31 22.75
CA GLY A 22 -5.96 -16.31 23.32
C GLY A 22 -6.38 -15.23 22.32
N SER A 23 -6.54 -14.00 22.79
CA SER A 23 -7.02 -12.89 21.97
C SER A 23 -5.97 -12.46 20.95
N LEU A 24 -6.40 -11.73 19.91
CA LEU A 24 -5.47 -11.24 18.89
C LEU A 24 -4.57 -10.11 19.43
N ALA A 25 -5.03 -9.35 20.43
CA ALA A 25 -4.23 -8.38 21.17
C ALA A 25 -3.10 -9.06 21.96
N ASP A 26 -3.34 -10.23 22.56
CA ASP A 26 -2.29 -11.02 23.23
C ASP A 26 -1.20 -11.46 22.25
N ALA A 27 -1.57 -11.71 20.99
CA ALA A 27 -0.62 -12.06 19.94
C ALA A 27 0.27 -10.88 19.50
N LEU A 28 -0.04 -9.65 19.90
CA LEU A 28 0.77 -8.44 19.63
C LEU A 28 1.72 -8.08 20.78
N LYS A 29 1.59 -8.70 21.96
CA LYS A 29 2.53 -8.49 23.08
C LYS A 29 3.96 -8.82 22.64
N SER A 30 4.87 -7.85 22.68
CA SER A 30 6.27 -8.09 22.30
C SER A 30 7.03 -8.67 23.49
N ASP A 31 7.76 -9.77 23.26
CA ASP A 31 8.81 -10.25 24.16
C ASP A 31 10.10 -9.50 23.78
N PRO A 32 10.73 -8.73 24.67
CA PRO A 32 11.93 -7.96 24.33
C PRO A 32 13.11 -8.84 23.93
N ASP A 33 13.16 -10.09 24.38
CA ASP A 33 14.27 -11.01 24.16
C ASP A 33 14.03 -11.98 23.00
N LYS A 34 12.85 -11.93 22.35
CA LYS A 34 12.49 -12.85 21.27
C LYS A 34 11.84 -12.14 20.09
N VAL A 35 12.46 -12.30 18.92
CA VAL A 35 11.85 -11.93 17.64
C VAL A 35 10.93 -13.05 17.16
N ARG A 36 9.70 -12.70 16.80
CA ARG A 36 8.74 -13.61 16.18
C ARG A 36 8.11 -13.05 14.92
N ARG A 37 7.53 -13.94 14.13
CA ARG A 37 6.68 -13.58 12.99
C ARG A 37 5.21 -13.88 13.29
N LEU A 38 4.32 -12.91 13.10
CA LEU A 38 2.87 -13.10 13.15
C LEU A 38 2.31 -13.08 11.72
N SER A 39 1.28 -13.88 11.45
CA SER A 39 0.57 -13.87 10.16
C SER A 39 -0.92 -13.67 10.39
N LEU A 40 -1.48 -12.59 9.84
CA LEU A 40 -2.88 -12.21 9.97
C LEU A 40 -3.53 -12.12 8.59
N SER A 41 -4.80 -12.55 8.50
CA SER A 41 -5.62 -12.18 7.35
C SER A 41 -5.93 -10.68 7.38
N GLU A 42 -6.25 -10.11 6.22
CA GLU A 42 -6.69 -8.70 6.12
C GLU A 42 -7.83 -8.36 7.10
N GLN A 43 -8.77 -9.29 7.34
CA GLN A 43 -9.91 -9.06 8.24
C GLN A 43 -9.49 -9.04 9.70
N GLN A 44 -8.58 -9.94 10.08
CA GLN A 44 -8.03 -9.98 11.43
C GLN A 44 -7.23 -8.72 11.73
N LEU A 45 -6.44 -8.25 10.77
CA LEU A 45 -5.71 -7.00 10.92
C LEU A 45 -6.65 -5.81 11.02
N ALA A 46 -7.63 -5.70 10.12
CA ALA A 46 -8.59 -4.61 10.14
C ALA A 46 -9.30 -4.50 11.51
N LYS A 47 -9.81 -5.63 12.02
CA LYS A 47 -10.47 -5.68 13.33
C LYS A 47 -9.57 -5.24 14.48
N VAL A 48 -8.28 -5.61 14.47
CA VAL A 48 -7.37 -5.25 15.57
C VAL A 48 -6.84 -3.84 15.41
N ALA A 49 -6.72 -3.33 14.19
CA ALA A 49 -6.31 -1.97 13.92
C ALA A 49 -7.31 -0.93 14.45
N GLU A 50 -8.60 -1.28 14.58
CA GLU A 50 -9.63 -0.42 15.16
C GLU A 50 -9.29 -0.06 16.64
N ASP A 51 -8.99 -1.07 17.45
CA ASP A 51 -8.81 -0.89 18.90
C ASP A 51 -7.34 -0.81 19.34
N HIS A 52 -6.41 -1.39 18.57
CA HIS A 52 -5.02 -1.64 18.97
C HIS A 52 -3.98 -1.24 17.91
N GLY A 53 -4.21 -0.15 17.17
CA GLY A 53 -3.31 0.34 16.11
C GLY A 53 -1.87 0.56 16.59
N THR A 54 -1.71 1.22 17.73
CA THR A 54 -0.41 1.53 18.36
C THR A 54 0.36 0.28 18.78
N GLU A 55 -0.34 -0.74 19.28
CA GLU A 55 0.26 -2.03 19.65
C GLU A 55 0.75 -2.80 18.43
N ILE A 56 0.07 -2.69 17.28
CA ILE A 56 0.56 -3.25 16.01
C ILE A 56 1.86 -2.55 15.59
N VAL A 57 1.91 -1.21 15.65
CA VAL A 57 3.13 -0.45 15.33
C VAL A 57 4.27 -0.87 16.27
N ARG A 58 4.03 -0.92 17.57
CA ARG A 58 5.01 -1.37 18.57
C ARG A 58 5.48 -2.81 18.30
N PHE A 59 4.57 -3.71 17.91
CA PHE A 59 4.94 -5.07 17.52
C PHE A 59 5.88 -5.06 16.29
N THR A 60 5.56 -4.31 15.24
CA THR A 60 6.33 -4.30 13.98
C THR A 60 7.67 -3.57 14.07
N GLN A 61 7.96 -2.86 15.17
CA GLN A 61 9.29 -2.28 15.43
C GLN A 61 10.34 -3.35 15.71
N ARG A 62 9.97 -4.46 16.37
CA ARG A 62 10.89 -5.57 16.72
C ARG A 62 10.56 -6.91 16.07
N ASN A 63 9.33 -7.07 15.61
CA ASN A 63 8.82 -8.34 15.07
C ASN A 63 8.38 -8.17 13.62
N ILE A 64 8.16 -9.30 12.95
CA ILE A 64 7.71 -9.33 11.55
C ILE A 64 6.21 -9.62 11.49
N LEU A 65 5.46 -8.75 10.82
CA LEU A 65 4.05 -8.97 10.54
C LEU A 65 3.83 -9.29 9.06
N ARG A 66 3.19 -10.44 8.82
CA ARG A 66 2.70 -10.86 7.51
C ARG A 66 1.20 -10.70 7.42
N ILE A 67 0.74 -10.12 6.31
CA ILE A 67 -0.67 -9.94 6.00
C ILE A 67 -0.96 -10.69 4.71
N TYR A 68 -2.11 -11.35 4.65
CA TYR A 68 -2.52 -12.08 3.45
C TYR A 68 -4.00 -11.88 3.13
N PRO A 69 -4.39 -12.00 1.84
CA PRO A 69 -5.77 -11.88 1.42
C PRO A 69 -6.65 -12.93 2.10
N LYS A 70 -7.91 -12.60 2.38
CA LYS A 70 -8.88 -13.57 2.92
C LYS A 70 -9.08 -14.73 1.93
N GLY A 71 -9.18 -15.95 2.47
CA GLY A 71 -9.40 -17.16 1.66
C GLY A 71 -10.68 -17.18 0.82
N THR A 72 -11.69 -16.37 1.16
CA THR A 72 -12.93 -16.24 0.37
C THR A 72 -12.78 -15.35 -0.85
N ARG A 73 -11.60 -14.76 -1.11
CA ARG A 73 -11.32 -14.04 -2.36
C ARG A 73 -11.04 -15.04 -3.49
N VAL A 74 -12.06 -15.83 -3.82
CA VAL A 74 -12.02 -16.85 -4.88
C VAL A 74 -11.68 -16.22 -6.24
N THR A 75 -12.07 -14.96 -6.45
CA THR A 75 -11.74 -14.16 -7.64
C THR A 75 -10.31 -13.60 -7.65
N SER A 76 -9.45 -13.98 -6.70
CA SER A 76 -8.06 -13.51 -6.59
C SER A 76 -7.89 -11.98 -6.45
N SER A 77 -8.95 -11.26 -6.06
CA SER A 77 -8.87 -9.81 -5.81
C SER A 77 -7.85 -9.48 -4.71
N ASN A 78 -7.28 -8.28 -4.76
CA ASN A 78 -6.33 -7.79 -3.76
C ASN A 78 -7.00 -6.77 -2.82
N TYR A 79 -6.49 -6.70 -1.59
CA TYR A 79 -6.92 -5.75 -0.56
C TYR A 79 -6.13 -4.44 -0.66
N ASN A 80 -6.56 -3.41 0.08
CA ASN A 80 -5.81 -2.16 0.16
C ASN A 80 -4.53 -2.38 1.00
N PRO A 81 -3.32 -2.25 0.42
CA PRO A 81 -2.09 -2.54 1.15
C PRO A 81 -1.76 -1.54 2.26
N PHE A 82 -2.34 -0.34 2.20
CA PHE A 82 -2.18 0.65 3.27
C PHE A 82 -2.71 0.16 4.61
N LEU A 83 -3.66 -0.79 4.65
CA LEU A 83 -4.07 -1.45 5.89
C LEU A 83 -2.87 -2.03 6.65
N GLY A 84 -1.88 -2.56 5.94
CA GLY A 84 -0.64 -3.08 6.53
C GLY A 84 0.46 -2.04 6.70
N TRP A 85 0.74 -1.27 5.64
CA TRP A 85 1.89 -0.36 5.62
C TRP A 85 1.80 0.73 6.69
N VAL A 86 0.62 1.28 6.97
CA VAL A 86 0.45 2.33 8.01
C VAL A 86 0.73 1.82 9.42
N HIS A 87 0.59 0.50 9.63
CA HIS A 87 0.90 -0.18 10.90
C HIS A 87 2.32 -0.77 10.93
N GLY A 88 3.14 -0.51 9.90
CA GLY A 88 4.52 -0.98 9.80
C GLY A 88 4.69 -2.44 9.38
N ALA A 89 3.65 -3.08 8.85
CA ALA A 89 3.74 -4.46 8.38
C ALA A 89 4.71 -4.60 7.20
N GLN A 90 5.65 -5.54 7.30
CA GLN A 90 6.73 -5.71 6.34
C GLN A 90 6.37 -6.68 5.21
N MET A 91 5.54 -7.69 5.50
CA MET A 91 5.18 -8.74 4.53
C MET A 91 3.71 -8.63 4.13
N VAL A 92 3.40 -7.64 3.28
CA VAL A 92 2.06 -7.45 2.71
C VAL A 92 1.93 -8.33 1.45
N ALA A 93 1.27 -9.48 1.56
CA ALA A 93 1.16 -10.44 0.46
C ALA A 93 0.03 -10.07 -0.52
N PHE A 94 0.30 -10.22 -1.82
CA PHE A 94 -0.65 -9.96 -2.91
C PHE A 94 -0.80 -11.18 -3.80
N ASN A 95 -1.95 -11.25 -4.46
CA ASN A 95 -2.22 -12.12 -5.61
C ASN A 95 -1.64 -11.45 -6.87
N MET A 96 -0.48 -11.92 -7.33
CA MET A 96 0.28 -11.31 -8.44
C MET A 96 -0.30 -11.62 -9.83
N GLN A 97 -1.16 -12.63 -9.94
CA GLN A 97 -1.82 -13.05 -11.18
C GLN A 97 -2.90 -12.08 -11.67
N GLY A 98 -3.31 -11.13 -10.84
CA GLY A 98 -4.38 -10.19 -11.14
C GLY A 98 -3.90 -8.89 -11.79
N TYR A 99 -4.83 -7.96 -11.93
CA TYR A 99 -4.57 -6.58 -12.31
C TYR A 99 -5.36 -5.62 -11.42
N GLY A 100 -4.88 -4.39 -11.28
CA GLY A 100 -5.63 -3.31 -10.63
C GLY A 100 -4.85 -2.49 -9.63
N ARG A 101 -5.55 -1.56 -8.98
CA ARG A 101 -4.97 -0.49 -8.17
C ARG A 101 -4.00 -0.99 -7.09
N ALA A 102 -4.33 -2.06 -6.38
CA ALA A 102 -3.47 -2.58 -5.31
C ALA A 102 -2.11 -3.06 -5.85
N LEU A 103 -2.08 -3.71 -7.02
CA LEU A 103 -0.83 -4.15 -7.65
C LEU A 103 -0.06 -2.96 -8.23
N TRP A 104 -0.74 -1.96 -8.80
CA TRP A 104 -0.08 -0.73 -9.24
C TRP A 104 0.61 0.00 -8.09
N LEU A 105 -0.07 0.13 -6.95
CA LEU A 105 0.49 0.71 -5.73
C LEU A 105 1.71 -0.09 -5.26
N MET A 106 1.60 -1.42 -5.23
CA MET A 106 2.71 -2.30 -4.85
C MET A 106 3.92 -2.14 -5.79
N HIS A 107 3.71 -2.18 -7.10
CA HIS A 107 4.79 -1.99 -8.07
C HIS A 107 5.42 -0.59 -7.96
N GLY A 108 4.60 0.45 -7.79
CA GLY A 108 5.09 1.81 -7.58
C GLY A 108 5.89 1.95 -6.29
N PHE A 109 5.42 1.35 -5.20
CA PHE A 109 6.07 1.38 -3.89
C PHE A 109 7.45 0.69 -3.93
N TYR A 110 7.52 -0.53 -4.48
CA TYR A 110 8.77 -1.30 -4.52
C TYR A 110 9.72 -0.91 -5.63
N LYS A 111 9.37 0.02 -6.53
CA LYS A 111 10.35 0.69 -7.41
C LYS A 111 11.31 1.58 -6.63
N ALA A 112 10.93 2.01 -5.43
CA ALA A 112 11.84 2.71 -4.52
C ALA A 112 13.06 1.83 -4.18
N ASN A 113 14.13 2.47 -3.70
CA ASN A 113 15.37 1.78 -3.32
C ASN A 113 15.92 0.86 -4.43
N GLY A 114 15.89 1.34 -5.68
CA GLY A 114 16.44 0.63 -6.83
C GLY A 114 15.71 -0.66 -7.21
N GLY A 115 14.48 -0.89 -6.73
CA GLY A 115 13.72 -2.09 -7.10
C GLY A 115 14.14 -3.37 -6.39
N CYS A 116 14.95 -3.30 -5.33
CA CYS A 116 15.54 -4.47 -4.68
C CYS A 116 14.54 -5.32 -3.85
N GLY A 117 13.27 -4.91 -3.77
CA GLY A 117 12.24 -5.58 -2.99
C GLY A 117 12.18 -5.19 -1.50
N TYR A 118 13.05 -4.29 -1.04
CA TYR A 118 13.07 -3.77 0.33
C TYR A 118 13.03 -2.25 0.36
N VAL A 119 12.11 -1.69 1.14
CA VAL A 119 11.97 -0.24 1.35
C VAL A 119 12.08 0.05 2.85
N LYS A 120 12.94 0.99 3.24
CA LYS A 120 13.11 1.40 4.64
C LYS A 120 11.79 1.99 5.16
N LYS A 121 11.34 1.53 6.34
CA LYS A 121 10.19 2.15 7.02
C LYS A 121 10.52 3.60 7.41
N PRO A 122 9.54 4.52 7.39
CA PRO A 122 9.68 5.84 7.99
C PRO A 122 10.13 5.76 9.45
N ASP A 123 10.91 6.75 9.91
CA ASP A 123 11.54 6.69 11.23
C ASP A 123 10.51 6.58 12.37
N PHE A 124 9.32 7.18 12.24
CA PHE A 124 8.24 7.05 13.25
C PHE A 124 7.64 5.63 13.37
N LEU A 125 7.88 4.74 12.40
CA LEU A 125 7.52 3.31 12.48
C LEU A 125 8.69 2.40 12.91
N VAL A 126 9.85 3.00 13.20
CA VAL A 126 11.07 2.31 13.61
C VAL A 126 11.48 2.72 15.03
N GLN A 127 11.32 4.00 15.38
CA GLN A 127 11.69 4.57 16.67
C GLN A 127 10.91 3.93 17.83
N THR A 128 11.63 3.49 18.85
CA THR A 128 11.09 2.88 20.08
C THR A 128 10.99 3.86 21.25
N GLU A 129 10.97 5.15 20.95
CA GLU A 129 10.82 6.26 21.90
C GLU A 129 9.48 6.16 22.68
N PRO A 130 9.33 6.83 23.84
CA PRO A 130 8.19 6.61 24.74
C PRO A 130 6.81 6.80 24.08
N GLU A 131 6.72 7.69 23.08
CA GLU A 131 5.50 7.93 22.32
C GLU A 131 5.50 7.15 21.01
N VAL A 132 4.61 6.16 20.91
CA VAL A 132 4.44 5.35 19.70
C VAL A 132 3.39 6.01 18.82
N PHE A 133 3.66 6.10 17.52
CA PHE A 133 2.71 6.59 16.53
C PHE A 133 1.39 5.80 16.58
N ASP A 134 0.27 6.51 16.75
CA ASP A 134 -1.08 5.95 16.60
C ASP A 134 -1.60 6.24 15.18
N PRO A 135 -1.76 5.22 14.33
CA PRO A 135 -2.29 5.40 12.96
C PRO A 135 -3.76 5.86 12.91
N ARG A 136 -4.47 5.86 14.04
CA ARG A 136 -5.87 6.27 14.14
C ARG A 136 -6.04 7.77 14.37
N GLU A 137 -5.00 8.43 14.88
CA GLU A 137 -5.05 9.86 15.19
C GLU A 137 -4.89 10.72 13.93
N PRO A 138 -5.73 11.76 13.75
CA PRO A 138 -5.62 12.65 12.61
C PRO A 138 -4.31 13.45 12.69
N GLN A 139 -3.50 13.35 11.64
CA GLN A 139 -2.26 14.14 11.55
C GLN A 139 -2.55 15.52 10.96
N PRO A 140 -1.83 16.58 11.41
CA PRO A 140 -1.91 17.89 10.81
C PRO A 140 -1.24 17.92 9.43
N VAL A 141 -1.77 18.75 8.53
CA VAL A 141 -1.17 19.02 7.22
C VAL A 141 0.15 19.75 7.43
N LYS A 142 1.26 19.24 6.87
CA LYS A 142 2.56 19.93 6.93
C LYS A 142 2.99 20.52 5.60
N LYS A 143 2.54 19.94 4.49
CA LYS A 143 2.92 20.38 3.14
C LYS A 143 1.69 20.37 2.23
N THR A 144 1.81 21.07 1.11
CA THR A 144 0.83 21.02 0.03
C THR A 144 1.55 20.65 -1.25
N LEU A 145 1.19 19.52 -1.85
CA LEU A 145 1.69 19.12 -3.15
C LEU A 145 0.85 19.81 -4.23
N LYS A 146 1.51 20.58 -5.10
CA LYS A 146 0.91 21.14 -6.30
C LYS A 146 1.34 20.32 -7.52
N VAL A 147 0.37 19.90 -8.33
CA VAL A 147 0.60 19.12 -9.54
C VAL A 147 -0.06 19.84 -10.70
N LYS A 148 0.74 20.36 -11.64
CA LYS A 148 0.23 20.89 -12.92
C LYS A 148 0.26 19.78 -13.97
N VAL A 149 -0.92 19.40 -14.46
CA VAL A 149 -1.05 18.52 -15.62
C VAL A 149 -1.03 19.40 -16.86
N TYR A 150 0.11 19.42 -17.55
CA TYR A 150 0.30 20.28 -18.71
C TYR A 150 -0.31 19.66 -19.98
N MET A 151 0.22 18.52 -20.43
CA MET A 151 -0.21 17.86 -21.66
C MET A 151 -0.03 16.34 -21.60
N GLY A 152 -0.69 15.62 -22.50
CA GLY A 152 -0.46 14.20 -22.77
C GLY A 152 0.08 14.00 -24.18
N ASP A 153 1.03 13.07 -24.36
CA ASP A 153 1.57 12.67 -25.66
C ASP A 153 1.98 11.19 -25.60
N GLY A 154 2.22 10.56 -26.75
CA GLY A 154 2.65 9.17 -26.88
C GLY A 154 1.56 8.20 -27.34
N TRP A 155 0.29 8.54 -27.12
CA TRP A 155 -0.85 7.66 -27.43
C TRP A 155 -0.94 7.23 -28.90
N ARG A 156 -0.60 8.13 -29.82
CA ARG A 156 -0.55 7.84 -31.27
C ARG A 156 0.52 6.81 -31.66
N MET A 157 1.50 6.56 -30.80
CA MET A 157 2.56 5.56 -31.01
C MET A 157 2.17 4.21 -30.40
N ASP A 158 1.50 4.23 -29.26
CA ASP A 158 1.12 3.03 -28.51
C ASP A 158 -0.16 2.37 -29.04
N PHE A 159 -1.03 3.12 -29.70
CA PHE A 159 -2.32 2.65 -30.20
C PHE A 159 -2.50 2.94 -31.69
N LYS A 160 -3.01 1.95 -32.44
CA LYS A 160 -3.43 2.15 -33.83
C LYS A 160 -4.62 3.11 -33.86
N GLN A 161 -4.73 3.94 -34.90
CA GLN A 161 -5.84 4.88 -35.04
C GLN A 161 -7.22 4.19 -34.97
N THR A 162 -7.33 2.95 -35.44
CA THR A 162 -8.57 2.16 -35.40
C THR A 162 -8.87 1.52 -34.03
N HIS A 163 -8.07 1.81 -32.99
CA HIS A 163 -8.23 1.17 -31.68
C HIS A 163 -9.35 1.78 -30.83
N PHE A 164 -9.68 3.06 -31.08
CA PHE A 164 -10.72 3.80 -30.35
C PHE A 164 -11.96 3.91 -31.22
N ASP A 165 -11.87 4.68 -32.30
CA ASP A 165 -12.88 4.79 -33.34
C ASP A 165 -12.21 4.73 -34.72
N GLN A 166 -12.93 4.28 -35.76
CA GLN A 166 -12.34 4.14 -37.10
C GLN A 166 -11.82 5.46 -37.70
N TYR A 167 -12.29 6.63 -37.21
CA TYR A 167 -12.02 7.93 -37.84
C TYR A 167 -11.79 9.12 -36.89
N SER A 168 -11.89 8.95 -35.57
CA SER A 168 -11.72 10.03 -34.58
C SER A 168 -10.62 9.72 -33.56
N PRO A 169 -9.81 10.72 -33.14
CA PRO A 169 -8.98 10.59 -31.96
C PRO A 169 -9.84 10.31 -30.72
N PRO A 170 -9.29 9.68 -29.67
CA PRO A 170 -10.02 9.46 -28.44
C PRO A 170 -10.17 10.73 -27.59
N ASP A 171 -11.14 10.70 -26.67
CA ASP A 171 -11.32 11.71 -25.63
C ASP A 171 -10.44 11.41 -24.43
N PHE A 172 -9.61 12.38 -24.02
CA PHE A 172 -8.68 12.18 -22.91
C PHE A 172 -9.00 13.03 -21.69
N TYR A 173 -8.82 12.42 -20.52
CA TYR A 173 -8.73 13.11 -19.25
C TYR A 173 -7.69 12.42 -18.35
N THR A 174 -7.14 13.17 -17.39
CA THR A 174 -6.15 12.64 -16.45
C THR A 174 -6.73 12.62 -15.04
N ARG A 175 -6.40 11.58 -14.26
CA ARG A 175 -6.70 11.49 -12.83
C ARG A 175 -5.40 11.54 -12.03
N VAL A 176 -5.35 12.45 -11.07
CA VAL A 176 -4.24 12.57 -10.11
C VAL A 176 -4.78 12.24 -8.73
N GLY A 177 -4.16 11.29 -8.04
CA GLY A 177 -4.56 10.93 -6.69
C GLY A 177 -3.38 10.65 -5.78
N ILE A 178 -3.56 10.94 -4.50
CA ILE A 178 -2.60 10.60 -3.46
C ILE A 178 -2.97 9.23 -2.89
N ALA A 179 -1.97 8.36 -2.76
CA ALA A 179 -2.10 7.06 -2.12
C ALA A 179 -1.45 7.14 -0.74
N GLY A 180 -2.23 6.90 0.29
CA GLY A 180 -1.83 7.13 1.67
C GLY A 180 -2.88 6.62 2.64
N VAL A 181 -2.88 7.19 3.84
CA VAL A 181 -3.97 7.02 4.79
C VAL A 181 -5.32 7.49 4.19
N PRO A 182 -6.46 7.02 4.70
CA PRO A 182 -7.77 7.43 4.20
C PRO A 182 -7.96 8.95 4.16
N ALA A 183 -7.39 9.67 5.13
CA ALA A 183 -7.50 11.13 5.25
C ALA A 183 -6.82 11.92 4.11
N ASP A 184 -5.90 11.28 3.37
CA ASP A 184 -5.16 11.87 2.24
C ASP A 184 -5.55 11.23 0.89
N SER A 185 -6.44 10.24 0.89
CA SER A 185 -6.85 9.50 -0.31
C SER A 185 -7.81 10.30 -1.20
N VAL A 186 -7.34 11.43 -1.73
CA VAL A 186 -8.08 12.31 -2.62
C VAL A 186 -7.69 12.04 -4.07
N VAL A 187 -8.68 11.99 -4.97
CA VAL A 187 -8.46 11.90 -6.42
C VAL A 187 -9.12 13.10 -7.09
N LYS A 188 -8.35 13.83 -7.89
CA LYS A 188 -8.81 14.92 -8.75
C LYS A 188 -8.70 14.48 -10.21
N LYS A 189 -9.52 15.08 -11.08
CA LYS A 189 -9.52 14.80 -12.52
C LYS A 189 -9.51 16.10 -13.30
N THR A 190 -8.85 16.10 -14.46
CA THR A 190 -8.94 17.19 -15.43
C THR A 190 -10.31 17.17 -16.12
N LYS A 191 -10.59 18.23 -16.87
CA LYS A 191 -11.62 18.18 -17.91
C LYS A 191 -11.24 17.16 -18.99
N ALA A 192 -12.25 16.60 -19.64
CA ALA A 192 -12.03 15.84 -20.86
C ALA A 192 -11.72 16.81 -22.01
N ILE A 193 -10.76 16.45 -22.84
CA ILE A 193 -10.50 17.10 -24.13
C ILE A 193 -10.86 16.08 -25.19
N GLU A 194 -11.83 16.46 -26.01
CA GLU A 194 -12.41 15.59 -27.05
C GLU A 194 -11.55 15.61 -28.31
N ASP A 195 -11.54 14.48 -29.03
CA ASP A 195 -10.96 14.34 -30.37
C ASP A 195 -9.53 14.90 -30.53
N ASN A 196 -8.63 14.69 -29.55
CA ASN A 196 -7.26 15.22 -29.61
C ASN A 196 -6.19 14.22 -29.15
N TRP A 197 -5.26 13.85 -30.05
CA TRP A 197 -4.14 12.95 -29.73
C TRP A 197 -3.10 13.55 -28.77
N VAL A 198 -3.06 14.87 -28.63
CA VAL A 198 -2.10 15.61 -27.81
C VAL A 198 -2.86 16.64 -26.94
N PRO A 199 -3.66 16.17 -25.96
CA PRO A 199 -4.46 17.05 -25.13
C PRO A 199 -3.57 17.95 -24.27
N VAL A 200 -3.85 19.26 -24.25
CA VAL A 200 -3.19 20.26 -23.38
C VAL A 200 -4.22 20.77 -22.38
N TRP A 201 -4.06 20.40 -21.11
CA TRP A 201 -5.00 20.76 -20.04
C TRP A 201 -4.59 22.03 -19.31
N GLU A 202 -3.29 22.21 -19.04
CA GLU A 202 -2.76 23.28 -18.19
C GLU A 202 -3.40 23.39 -16.78
N GLU A 203 -3.99 22.31 -16.27
CA GLU A 203 -4.73 22.32 -15.01
C GLU A 203 -3.82 22.06 -13.80
N GLU A 204 -3.90 22.89 -12.75
CA GLU A 204 -3.19 22.69 -11.48
C GLU A 204 -4.10 22.13 -10.39
N PHE A 205 -3.61 21.11 -9.69
CA PHE A 205 -4.24 20.51 -8.53
C PHE A 205 -3.39 20.68 -7.28
N SER A 206 -4.02 21.11 -6.18
CA SER A 206 -3.39 21.15 -4.85
C SER A 206 -3.89 20.00 -3.97
N PHE A 207 -2.97 19.30 -3.30
CA PHE A 207 -3.25 18.21 -2.37
C PHE A 207 -2.59 18.51 -1.02
N PRO A 208 -3.33 18.54 0.09
CA PRO A 208 -2.73 18.60 1.42
C PRO A 208 -1.98 17.28 1.68
N ASP A 209 -0.76 17.39 2.21
CA ASP A 209 0.14 16.28 2.51
C ASP A 209 0.46 16.25 4.01
N ARG A 210 0.20 15.11 4.63
CA ARG A 210 0.46 14.86 6.04
C ARG A 210 1.73 13.99 6.16
N PRO A 211 2.68 14.42 6.99
CA PRO A 211 4.07 13.94 6.99
C PRO A 211 4.27 12.50 7.44
N ARG A 212 3.28 11.90 8.13
CA ARG A 212 3.37 10.52 8.65
C ARG A 212 2.58 9.51 7.79
N ASP A 213 2.13 9.93 6.62
CA ASP A 213 1.05 9.23 5.91
C ASP A 213 1.41 8.77 4.48
N CYS A 214 2.49 9.31 3.91
CA CYS A 214 2.81 9.10 2.51
C CYS A 214 3.86 8.01 2.27
N PHE A 215 3.37 6.82 1.91
CA PHE A 215 4.10 5.84 1.10
C PHE A 215 3.79 6.14 -0.36
N ALA A 216 4.41 7.17 -0.95
CA ALA A 216 4.07 7.62 -2.29
C ALA A 216 4.36 6.53 -3.34
N ALA A 217 3.30 5.98 -3.96
CA ALA A 217 3.38 5.16 -5.16
C ALA A 217 2.82 5.95 -6.35
N GLY A 218 3.60 6.02 -7.43
CA GLY A 218 3.39 6.89 -8.59
C GLY A 218 2.05 6.75 -9.31
N GLY A 219 1.65 7.85 -9.95
CA GLY A 219 0.43 7.96 -10.74
C GLY A 219 0.43 7.06 -11.97
N GLY A 220 -0.71 6.44 -12.24
CA GLY A 220 -1.01 5.79 -13.50
C GLY A 220 -2.07 6.60 -14.25
N ALA A 221 -1.81 6.90 -15.52
CA ALA A 221 -2.86 7.33 -16.44
C ALA A 221 -3.74 6.12 -16.75
N ARG A 222 -5.07 6.30 -16.68
CA ARG A 222 -6.03 5.37 -17.30
C ARG A 222 -6.56 6.04 -18.55
N VAL A 223 -6.55 5.29 -19.65
CA VAL A 223 -7.49 5.44 -20.76
C VAL A 223 -8.85 4.93 -20.31
#